data_AF-D1AWU6-F1
#
_entry.id   AF-D1AWU6-F1
#
_cell.length_a   1.000
_cell.length_b   1.000
_cell.length_c   1.000
_cell.angle_alpha   90.00
_cell.angle_beta   90.00
_cell.angle_gamma   90.00
#
_symmetry.space_group_name_H-M   'P 1'
#
loop_
_entity.id
_entity.type
_entity.pdbx_description
1 polymer ?
#
loop_
_entity_poly.entity_id
_entity_poly.type
_entity_poly.pdbx_seq_one_letter_code
_entity_poly.pdbx_strand_id
1 'polypeptide(L)'
;MMRTKIEDFLKSKEKYKVYKDFSEIPEYIKEMIYDDNMDIGFSRDLITPLSENYGLERLFKYIKEYQPRTYEVLKDAKNLMYIVFEEHFLKYGYPISRDCLAFELNGTALILDRKYYGDNPDQPSFKKDTYKTLVALPKELYYSYYYEFMGLGFPVLNKNWSFRNLPQSIYEWNNLDGYLEEIGLKKKRRIEVIKSYTKYFSKLLNNKKANAEDMYTFMDTNIYGEVRNDNDYAFFVFAYIENGDIYVIRNGDYERPKKLINPVEAIDKYVAHVLSGKDNFNFDEYLEEMKVDIEETKVYEVVELKTKGIIKDREKVVNEVMSLMNCIEISDEIYYKTESGEYEDVSHFNFEEEEIEIMGFMKDEDDNIDFKIYYSYKKGKHLLAYSKLYETSMEKGMIVDFLKVVSNNNEIKEKVINKDSTKFYIDLWDIFS
;
A
#
# COMPACT_ATOMS: atom_id res chain seq x y z
N MET A 1 -15.54 -10.28 -16.19
CA MET A 1 -15.60 -9.08 -15.32
C MET A 1 -17.00 -8.94 -14.71
N MET A 2 -17.16 -8.79 -13.38
CA MET A 2 -18.50 -8.66 -12.77
C MET A 2 -19.01 -7.23 -12.89
N ARG A 3 -19.89 -6.98 -13.87
CA ARG A 3 -20.55 -5.69 -14.09
C ARG A 3 -21.81 -5.63 -13.23
N THR A 4 -21.92 -4.59 -12.42
CA THR A 4 -23.08 -4.44 -11.54
C THR A 4 -24.20 -3.70 -12.26
N LYS A 5 -25.35 -4.35 -12.43
CA LYS A 5 -26.54 -3.68 -12.98
C LYS A 5 -26.95 -2.51 -12.07
N ILE A 6 -27.46 -1.44 -12.68
CA ILE A 6 -27.85 -0.24 -11.93
C ILE A 6 -28.94 -0.54 -10.88
N GLU A 7 -29.88 -1.43 -11.20
CA GLU A 7 -30.93 -1.87 -10.27
C GLU A 7 -30.36 -2.61 -9.05
N ASP A 8 -29.42 -3.53 -9.28
CA ASP A 8 -28.78 -4.31 -8.21
C ASP A 8 -27.91 -3.40 -7.32
N PHE A 9 -27.20 -2.45 -7.93
CA PHE A 9 -26.42 -1.45 -7.22
C PHE A 9 -27.29 -0.57 -6.33
N LEU A 10 -28.38 -0.02 -6.86
CA LEU A 10 -29.31 0.81 -6.07
C LEU A 10 -29.99 0.00 -4.96
N LYS A 11 -30.32 -1.28 -5.23
CA LYS A 11 -30.85 -2.18 -4.21
C LYS A 11 -29.86 -2.44 -3.08
N SER A 12 -28.57 -2.59 -3.36
CA SER A 12 -27.55 -2.72 -2.30
C SER A 12 -27.34 -1.43 -1.48
N LYS A 13 -27.89 -0.32 -1.96
CA LYS A 13 -27.89 1.00 -1.31
C LYS A 13 -29.26 1.40 -0.77
N GLU A 14 -30.16 0.47 -0.46
CA GLU A 14 -31.52 0.76 0.03
C GLU A 14 -31.57 1.67 1.29
N LYS A 15 -30.52 1.66 2.11
CA LYS A 15 -30.38 2.50 3.31
C LYS A 15 -29.75 3.87 3.05
N TYR A 16 -29.29 4.11 1.81
CA TYR A 16 -28.63 5.35 1.41
C TYR A 16 -29.68 6.31 0.83
N LYS A 17 -29.37 7.60 0.88
CA LYS A 17 -30.07 8.60 0.07
C LYS A 17 -29.42 8.68 -1.30
N VAL A 18 -30.25 8.92 -2.31
CA VAL A 18 -29.84 9.08 -3.70
C VAL A 18 -30.37 10.41 -4.18
N TYR A 19 -29.46 11.32 -4.49
CA TYR A 19 -29.74 12.65 -5.02
C TYR A 19 -29.39 12.68 -6.51
N LYS A 20 -30.28 13.25 -7.32
CA LYS A 20 -30.07 13.38 -8.77
C LYS A 20 -29.91 14.83 -9.22
N ASP A 21 -30.21 15.76 -8.33
CA ASP A 21 -30.09 17.18 -8.57
C ASP A 21 -29.44 17.87 -7.37
N PHE A 22 -28.60 18.86 -7.63
CA PHE A 22 -27.90 19.61 -6.59
C PHE A 22 -28.86 20.32 -5.61
N SER A 23 -30.03 20.74 -6.07
CA SER A 23 -31.06 21.40 -5.24
C SER A 23 -31.71 20.46 -4.22
N GLU A 24 -31.70 19.14 -4.48
CA GLU A 24 -32.24 18.12 -3.56
C GLU A 24 -31.33 17.87 -2.36
N ILE A 25 -30.04 18.22 -2.48
CA ILE A 25 -29.01 17.93 -1.48
C ILE A 25 -29.22 18.85 -0.26
N PRO A 26 -29.34 18.28 0.96
CA PRO A 26 -29.50 19.06 2.18
C PRO A 26 -28.33 20.02 2.44
N GLU A 27 -28.62 21.15 3.08
CA GLU A 27 -27.61 22.18 3.33
C GLU A 27 -26.45 21.67 4.19
N TYR A 28 -26.74 20.85 5.21
CA TYR A 28 -25.69 20.28 6.05
C TYR A 28 -24.67 19.43 5.27
N ILE A 29 -25.06 18.78 4.17
CA ILE A 29 -24.12 18.04 3.30
C ILE A 29 -23.28 19.02 2.48
N LYS A 30 -23.90 20.10 1.98
CA LYS A 30 -23.20 21.15 1.23
C LYS A 30 -22.16 21.84 2.12
N GLU A 31 -22.55 22.21 3.34
CA GLU A 31 -21.66 22.76 4.37
C GLU A 31 -20.47 21.81 4.63
N MET A 32 -20.70 20.50 4.80
CA MET A 32 -19.61 19.52 4.99
C MET A 32 -18.63 19.39 3.82
N ILE A 33 -19.06 19.68 2.60
CA ILE A 33 -18.22 19.54 1.40
C ILE A 33 -17.51 20.86 1.08
N TYR A 34 -18.17 22.00 1.31
CA TYR A 34 -17.67 23.32 0.88
C TYR A 34 -17.06 24.15 1.99
N ASP A 35 -17.45 23.92 3.24
CA ASP A 35 -16.86 24.62 4.38
C ASP A 35 -15.76 23.74 4.97
N ASP A 36 -14.55 24.30 5.11
CA ASP A 36 -13.39 23.68 5.77
C ASP A 36 -13.59 23.50 7.30
N ASN A 37 -14.84 23.29 7.75
CA ASN A 37 -15.19 23.15 9.15
C ASN A 37 -14.99 21.70 9.62
N MET A 38 -13.82 21.45 10.22
CA MET A 38 -13.46 20.15 10.79
C MET A 38 -14.45 19.62 11.84
N ASP A 39 -15.25 20.48 12.48
CA ASP A 39 -16.24 20.07 13.48
C ASP A 39 -17.46 19.36 12.86
N ILE A 40 -17.72 19.55 11.57
CA ILE A 40 -18.83 18.94 10.83
C ILE A 40 -18.32 17.73 10.01
N GLY A 41 -17.02 17.69 9.72
CA GLY A 41 -16.36 16.67 8.91
C GLY A 41 -16.07 17.16 7.50
N PHE A 42 -15.15 16.48 6.82
CA PHE A 42 -14.73 16.83 5.47
C PHE A 42 -15.05 15.67 4.52
N SER A 43 -15.70 15.95 3.40
CA SER A 43 -15.95 14.97 2.33
C SER A 43 -15.49 15.49 0.97
N ARG A 44 -15.29 14.54 0.04
CA ARG A 44 -14.89 14.81 -1.34
C ARG A 44 -15.97 15.62 -2.05
N ASP A 45 -15.56 16.41 -3.06
CA ASP A 45 -16.51 17.16 -3.89
C ASP A 45 -17.21 16.23 -4.90
N LEU A 46 -18.18 15.49 -4.39
CA LEU A 46 -19.02 14.57 -5.17
C LEU A 46 -20.34 15.21 -5.61
N ILE A 47 -20.63 16.43 -5.16
CA ILE A 47 -21.92 17.10 -5.39
C ILE A 47 -21.88 18.20 -6.46
N THR A 48 -20.75 18.89 -6.66
CA THR A 48 -20.61 19.90 -7.74
C THR A 48 -21.01 19.37 -9.12
N PRO A 49 -20.70 18.11 -9.50
CA PRO A 49 -21.11 17.57 -10.80
C PRO A 49 -22.63 17.51 -11.03
N LEU A 50 -23.44 17.51 -9.97
CA LEU A 50 -24.91 17.53 -10.07
C LEU A 50 -25.48 18.94 -10.30
N SER A 51 -24.65 19.98 -10.32
CA SER A 51 -25.10 21.33 -10.65
C SER A 51 -25.50 21.46 -12.12
N GLU A 52 -26.46 22.36 -12.41
CA GLU A 52 -27.04 22.54 -13.75
C GLU A 52 -26.00 22.77 -14.86
N ASN A 53 -24.85 23.37 -14.53
CA ASN A 53 -23.81 23.77 -15.49
C ASN A 53 -22.61 22.82 -15.56
N TYR A 54 -22.69 21.62 -14.96
CA TYR A 54 -21.58 20.67 -14.89
C TYR A 54 -21.89 19.36 -15.63
N GLY A 55 -22.47 18.38 -14.95
CA GLY A 55 -22.91 17.11 -15.54
C GLY A 55 -21.80 16.21 -16.13
N LEU A 56 -22.25 15.14 -16.79
CA LEU A 56 -21.37 14.13 -17.39
C LEU A 56 -20.53 14.65 -18.56
N GLU A 57 -21.08 15.54 -19.41
CA GLU A 57 -20.34 16.09 -20.56
C GLU A 57 -19.10 16.88 -20.10
N ARG A 58 -19.20 17.57 -18.96
CA ARG A 58 -18.04 18.26 -18.37
C ARG A 58 -17.02 17.27 -17.83
N LEU A 59 -17.47 16.28 -17.05
CA LEU A 59 -16.60 15.22 -16.50
C LEU A 59 -15.83 14.49 -17.61
N PHE A 60 -16.46 14.26 -18.76
CA PHE A 60 -15.87 13.51 -19.88
C PHE A 60 -15.22 14.37 -20.96
N LYS A 61 -15.08 15.70 -20.75
CA LYS A 61 -14.56 16.60 -21.78
C LYS A 61 -13.16 16.21 -22.29
N TYR A 62 -12.28 15.70 -21.41
CA TYR A 62 -10.94 15.27 -21.80
C TYR A 62 -10.89 13.84 -22.31
N ILE A 63 -11.83 12.97 -21.89
CA ILE A 63 -12.02 11.67 -22.54
C ILE A 63 -12.41 11.91 -24.01
N LYS A 64 -13.33 12.83 -24.28
CA LYS A 64 -13.71 13.22 -25.65
C LYS A 64 -12.52 13.70 -26.49
N GLU A 65 -11.61 14.46 -25.88
CA GLU A 65 -10.44 15.02 -26.56
C GLU A 65 -9.35 13.97 -26.83
N TYR A 66 -9.04 13.13 -25.85
CA TYR A 66 -7.84 12.28 -25.84
C TYR A 66 -8.10 10.77 -25.89
N GLN A 67 -9.33 10.34 -25.65
CA GLN A 67 -9.78 8.93 -25.62
C GLN A 67 -11.09 8.78 -26.42
N PRO A 68 -11.08 9.10 -27.72
CA PRO A 68 -12.29 9.23 -28.52
C PRO A 68 -13.08 7.92 -28.62
N ARG A 69 -12.43 6.75 -28.67
CA ARG A 69 -13.17 5.47 -28.73
C ARG A 69 -13.93 5.21 -27.43
N THR A 70 -13.33 5.57 -26.31
CA THR A 70 -13.94 5.50 -24.98
C THR A 70 -15.11 6.47 -24.88
N TYR A 71 -14.94 7.71 -25.35
CA TYR A 71 -16.02 8.70 -25.37
C TYR A 71 -17.21 8.26 -26.21
N GLU A 72 -16.98 7.61 -27.35
CA GLU A 72 -18.07 7.08 -28.18
C GLU A 72 -18.96 6.07 -27.45
N VAL A 73 -18.44 5.39 -26.42
CA VAL A 73 -19.22 4.53 -25.52
C VAL A 73 -19.85 5.36 -24.40
N LEU A 74 -19.10 6.27 -23.77
CA LEU A 74 -19.55 7.05 -22.61
C LEU A 74 -20.56 8.15 -22.92
N LYS A 75 -20.68 8.60 -24.18
CA LYS A 75 -21.65 9.64 -24.56
C LYS A 75 -23.11 9.24 -24.30
N ASP A 76 -23.39 7.95 -24.19
CA ASP A 76 -24.72 7.40 -23.88
C ASP A 76 -24.95 7.25 -22.36
N ALA A 77 -23.97 7.63 -21.53
CA ALA A 77 -24.10 7.65 -20.09
C ALA A 77 -25.15 8.67 -19.64
N LYS A 78 -25.87 8.34 -18.57
CA LYS A 78 -26.98 9.14 -18.04
C LYS A 78 -27.15 8.94 -16.55
N ASN A 79 -28.12 9.65 -15.96
CA ASN A 79 -28.53 9.47 -14.57
C ASN A 79 -27.36 9.63 -13.58
N LEU A 80 -26.61 10.73 -13.68
CA LEU A 80 -25.61 11.09 -12.66
C LEU A 80 -26.32 11.23 -11.30
N MET A 81 -25.74 10.65 -10.27
CA MET A 81 -26.36 10.57 -8.94
C MET A 81 -25.32 10.57 -7.84
N TYR A 82 -25.60 11.30 -6.76
CA TYR A 82 -24.85 11.27 -5.52
C TYR A 82 -25.55 10.33 -4.54
N ILE A 83 -24.83 9.34 -4.03
CA ILE A 83 -25.36 8.32 -3.13
C ILE A 83 -24.63 8.43 -1.81
N VAL A 84 -25.36 8.59 -0.71
CA VAL A 84 -24.79 8.89 0.61
C VAL A 84 -25.49 8.18 1.75
N PHE A 85 -24.70 7.72 2.72
CA PHE A 85 -25.21 7.13 3.97
C PHE A 85 -25.21 8.15 5.10
N GLU A 86 -26.37 8.76 5.34
CA GLU A 86 -26.53 9.86 6.31
C GLU A 86 -26.80 9.40 7.74
N GLU A 87 -27.16 8.13 7.96
CA GLU A 87 -27.66 7.65 9.25
C GLU A 87 -26.67 7.94 10.41
N HIS A 88 -25.37 7.78 10.17
CA HIS A 88 -24.34 8.05 11.17
C HIS A 88 -24.23 9.53 11.50
N PHE A 89 -24.29 10.40 10.50
CA PHE A 89 -24.27 11.84 10.70
C PHE A 89 -25.51 12.29 11.48
N LEU A 90 -26.70 11.90 11.01
CA LEU A 90 -27.96 12.32 11.62
C LEU A 90 -28.14 11.82 13.06
N LYS A 91 -27.57 10.65 13.41
CA LYS A 91 -27.72 10.04 14.73
C LYS A 91 -26.60 10.39 15.71
N TYR A 92 -25.37 10.55 15.23
CA TYR A 92 -24.18 10.66 16.07
C TYR A 92 -23.31 11.89 15.77
N GLY A 93 -23.64 12.67 14.73
CA GLY A 93 -22.84 13.81 14.29
C GLY A 93 -21.51 13.39 13.63
N TYR A 94 -21.38 12.14 13.17
CA TYR A 94 -20.15 11.68 12.54
C TYR A 94 -20.03 12.15 11.08
N PRO A 95 -18.80 12.45 10.61
CA PRO A 95 -18.55 12.78 9.21
C PRO A 95 -19.06 11.72 8.23
N ILE A 96 -19.53 12.18 7.07
CA ILE A 96 -19.91 11.33 5.95
C ILE A 96 -18.65 10.64 5.42
N SER A 97 -18.66 9.31 5.41
CA SER A 97 -17.52 8.48 5.00
C SER A 97 -17.91 7.37 4.02
N ARG A 98 -19.21 7.30 3.66
CA ARG A 98 -19.79 6.26 2.82
C ARG A 98 -20.67 6.91 1.76
N ASP A 99 -20.00 7.58 0.85
CA ASP A 99 -20.62 8.24 -0.28
C ASP A 99 -19.90 7.92 -1.59
N CYS A 100 -20.61 8.07 -2.70
CA CYS A 100 -20.05 7.89 -4.03
C CYS A 100 -20.82 8.72 -5.06
N LEU A 101 -20.13 9.07 -6.15
CA LEU A 101 -20.77 9.60 -7.34
C LEU A 101 -20.88 8.47 -8.37
N ALA A 102 -22.10 8.23 -8.83
CA ALA A 102 -22.42 7.14 -9.74
C ALA A 102 -23.20 7.63 -10.95
N PHE A 103 -23.17 6.86 -12.03
CA PHE A 103 -23.99 7.08 -13.21
C PHE A 103 -24.31 5.74 -13.90
N GLU A 104 -25.27 5.78 -14.82
CA GLU A 104 -25.70 4.61 -15.59
C GLU A 104 -25.09 4.63 -16.99
N LEU A 105 -24.56 3.49 -17.42
CA LEU A 105 -24.18 3.22 -18.79
C LEU A 105 -24.75 1.86 -19.21
N ASN A 106 -25.64 1.85 -20.21
CA ASN A 106 -26.22 0.62 -20.76
C ASN A 106 -26.80 -0.33 -19.68
N GLY A 107 -27.53 0.22 -18.70
CA GLY A 107 -28.10 -0.53 -17.58
C GLY A 107 -27.11 -1.00 -16.51
N THR A 108 -25.83 -0.61 -16.62
CA THR A 108 -24.76 -0.92 -15.66
C THR A 108 -24.42 0.34 -14.85
N ALA A 109 -24.14 0.17 -13.56
CA ALA A 109 -23.64 1.25 -12.71
C ALA A 109 -22.13 1.43 -12.92
N LEU A 110 -21.69 2.68 -13.01
CA LEU A 110 -20.30 3.09 -12.86
C LEU A 110 -20.18 4.10 -11.75
N ILE A 111 -19.03 4.10 -11.08
CA ILE A 111 -18.66 5.07 -10.05
C ILE A 111 -17.43 5.84 -10.49
N LEU A 112 -17.33 7.08 -10.04
CA LEU A 112 -16.16 7.94 -10.23
C LEU A 112 -15.82 8.63 -8.90
N ASP A 113 -14.53 8.86 -8.69
CA ASP A 113 -14.03 9.60 -7.53
C ASP A 113 -13.71 11.05 -7.93
N ARG A 114 -13.69 11.96 -6.96
CA ARG A 114 -13.25 13.34 -7.14
C ARG A 114 -12.40 13.79 -5.95
N LYS A 115 -11.63 14.85 -6.17
CA LYS A 115 -10.88 15.50 -5.09
C LYS A 115 -11.83 16.24 -4.17
N TYR A 116 -11.30 16.67 -3.04
CA TYR A 116 -11.98 17.58 -2.15
C TYR A 116 -12.28 18.93 -2.83
N TYR A 117 -13.26 19.64 -2.28
CA TYR A 117 -13.58 20.98 -2.77
C TYR A 117 -12.37 21.91 -2.65
N GLY A 118 -12.16 22.74 -3.67
CA GLY A 118 -10.99 23.59 -3.83
C GLY A 118 -9.83 22.96 -4.61
N ASP A 119 -9.78 21.62 -4.69
CA ASP A 119 -8.71 20.90 -5.39
C ASP A 119 -9.08 20.47 -6.82
N ASN A 120 -10.27 20.83 -7.32
CA ASN A 120 -10.70 20.52 -8.68
C ASN A 120 -10.51 21.73 -9.64
N PRO A 121 -10.21 21.51 -10.93
CA PRO A 121 -9.79 22.55 -11.89
C PRO A 121 -10.70 23.77 -12.07
N ASP A 122 -11.98 23.64 -11.75
CA ASP A 122 -13.01 24.67 -11.89
C ASP A 122 -13.20 25.53 -10.63
N GLN A 123 -12.45 25.25 -9.56
CA GLN A 123 -12.64 25.89 -8.25
C GLN A 123 -11.63 27.02 -8.01
N PRO A 124 -12.02 28.12 -7.32
CA PRO A 124 -11.17 29.31 -7.17
C PRO A 124 -9.82 29.06 -6.47
N SER A 125 -9.75 28.09 -5.56
CA SER A 125 -8.54 27.72 -4.83
C SER A 125 -7.67 26.69 -5.55
N PHE A 126 -8.08 26.24 -6.75
CA PHE A 126 -7.35 25.21 -7.49
C PHE A 126 -5.93 25.65 -7.79
N LYS A 127 -4.99 24.93 -7.21
CA LYS A 127 -3.60 24.94 -7.65
C LYS A 127 -3.39 23.68 -8.46
N LYS A 128 -2.92 23.84 -9.70
CA LYS A 128 -2.59 22.70 -10.55
C LYS A 128 -1.69 21.77 -9.77
N ASP A 129 -2.22 20.59 -9.53
CA ASP A 129 -1.65 19.65 -8.60
C ASP A 129 -0.26 19.20 -9.03
N THR A 130 0.63 19.08 -8.06
CA THR A 130 1.96 18.51 -8.24
C THR A 130 2.09 17.18 -7.51
N TYR A 131 0.97 16.46 -7.23
CA TYR A 131 1.03 15.02 -6.94
C TYR A 131 1.90 14.38 -8.02
N LYS A 132 3.14 14.07 -7.65
CA LYS A 132 4.17 13.65 -8.59
C LYS A 132 3.67 12.44 -9.39
N THR A 133 2.91 11.58 -8.72
CA THR A 133 2.32 10.35 -9.27
C THR A 133 1.35 10.61 -10.43
N LEU A 134 0.55 11.68 -10.41
CA LEU A 134 -0.39 11.97 -11.49
C LEU A 134 0.30 12.53 -12.73
N VAL A 135 1.29 13.40 -12.53
CA VAL A 135 2.08 13.94 -13.64
C VAL A 135 2.99 12.87 -14.25
N ALA A 136 3.14 11.72 -13.61
CA ALA A 136 3.90 10.59 -14.14
C ALA A 136 3.23 9.89 -15.32
N LEU A 137 1.91 10.00 -15.45
CA LEU A 137 1.21 9.49 -16.63
C LEU A 137 1.49 10.38 -17.84
N PRO A 138 1.44 9.82 -19.07
CA PRO A 138 1.28 10.62 -20.28
C PRO A 138 0.14 11.62 -20.10
N LYS A 139 0.40 12.89 -20.43
CA LYS A 139 -0.54 14.01 -20.26
C LYS A 139 -1.97 13.64 -20.67
N GLU A 140 -2.14 13.02 -21.84
CA GLU A 140 -3.44 12.63 -22.39
C GLU A 140 -4.21 11.70 -21.44
N LEU A 141 -3.53 10.74 -20.80
CA LEU A 141 -4.13 9.83 -19.83
C LEU A 141 -4.43 10.52 -18.50
N TYR A 142 -3.51 11.37 -18.02
CA TYR A 142 -3.74 12.20 -16.82
C TYR A 142 -4.99 13.07 -16.99
N TYR A 143 -5.11 13.78 -18.10
CA TYR A 143 -6.26 14.64 -18.37
C TYR A 143 -7.55 13.84 -18.52
N SER A 144 -7.51 12.68 -19.16
CA SER A 144 -8.69 11.85 -19.41
C SER A 144 -9.30 11.25 -18.14
N TYR A 145 -8.47 10.83 -17.19
CA TYR A 145 -8.94 10.01 -16.06
C TYR A 145 -8.69 10.62 -14.68
N TYR A 146 -7.91 11.71 -14.57
CA TYR A 146 -7.44 12.23 -13.27
C TYR A 146 -7.52 13.76 -13.11
N TYR A 147 -8.15 14.46 -14.06
CA TYR A 147 -8.25 15.93 -14.03
C TYR A 147 -9.61 16.45 -13.55
N GLU A 148 -10.72 16.11 -14.23
CA GLU A 148 -12.08 16.50 -13.79
C GLU A 148 -12.67 15.52 -12.74
N PHE A 149 -12.08 14.34 -12.65
CA PHE A 149 -12.39 13.27 -11.70
C PHE A 149 -11.11 12.45 -11.48
N MET A 150 -11.15 11.44 -10.62
CA MET A 150 -9.99 10.67 -10.17
C MET A 150 -10.21 9.17 -10.34
N GLY A 151 -10.34 8.69 -11.56
CA GLY A 151 -10.58 7.28 -11.85
C GLY A 151 -12.05 6.90 -12.01
N LEU A 152 -12.27 5.77 -12.68
CA LEU A 152 -13.57 5.27 -13.11
C LEU A 152 -13.65 3.76 -12.86
N GLY A 153 -14.78 3.27 -12.37
CA GLY A 153 -14.87 1.89 -11.89
C GLY A 153 -16.26 1.30 -11.91
N PHE A 154 -16.34 -0.04 -11.89
CA PHE A 154 -17.59 -0.74 -11.63
C PHE A 154 -17.73 -0.95 -10.12
N PRO A 155 -18.87 -0.58 -9.50
CA PRO A 155 -19.05 -0.78 -8.08
C PRO A 155 -19.14 -2.26 -7.74
N VAL A 156 -18.50 -2.67 -6.65
CA VAL A 156 -18.67 -4.00 -6.06
C VAL A 156 -19.78 -3.90 -5.01
N LEU A 157 -20.83 -4.72 -5.10
CA LEU A 157 -22.06 -4.57 -4.29
C LEU A 157 -21.84 -4.39 -2.78
N ASN A 158 -20.82 -5.05 -2.22
CA ASN A 158 -20.49 -5.02 -0.78
C ASN A 158 -19.31 -4.09 -0.42
N LYS A 159 -18.77 -3.35 -1.39
CA LYS A 159 -17.73 -2.33 -1.15
C LYS A 159 -18.24 -0.97 -1.63
N ASN A 160 -17.89 0.09 -0.93
CA ASN A 160 -18.22 1.46 -1.35
C ASN A 160 -17.18 2.05 -2.31
N TRP A 161 -16.16 1.26 -2.62
CA TRP A 161 -14.96 1.60 -3.36
C TRP A 161 -14.56 0.36 -4.15
N SER A 162 -14.50 0.49 -5.48
CA SER A 162 -13.80 -0.47 -6.33
C SER A 162 -13.62 0.15 -7.71
N PHE A 163 -12.38 0.50 -8.03
CA PHE A 163 -12.00 1.02 -9.34
C PHE A 163 -11.11 0.02 -10.10
N ARG A 164 -11.39 -1.27 -9.98
CA ARG A 164 -10.55 -2.32 -10.57
C ARG A 164 -10.95 -2.61 -12.02
N ASN A 165 -9.95 -2.89 -12.87
CA ASN A 165 -10.04 -3.13 -14.32
C ASN A 165 -10.28 -1.91 -15.22
N LEU A 166 -10.29 -0.70 -14.67
CA LEU A 166 -10.29 0.56 -15.40
C LEU A 166 -9.21 1.45 -14.77
N PRO A 167 -8.85 2.62 -15.34
CA PRO A 167 -7.96 3.56 -14.69
C PRO A 167 -8.46 3.87 -13.28
N GLN A 168 -7.75 3.33 -12.28
CA GLN A 168 -8.26 3.21 -10.93
C GLN A 168 -8.14 4.51 -10.17
N SER A 169 -8.93 4.67 -9.12
CA SER A 169 -8.84 5.86 -8.27
C SER A 169 -7.43 6.04 -7.74
N ILE A 170 -6.94 7.28 -7.67
CA ILE A 170 -5.57 7.52 -7.19
C ILE A 170 -5.35 6.96 -5.78
N TYR A 171 -6.42 6.92 -4.99
CA TYR A 171 -6.40 6.39 -3.62
C TYR A 171 -6.24 4.86 -3.59
N GLU A 172 -6.44 4.19 -4.73
CA GLU A 172 -6.23 2.75 -4.91
C GLU A 172 -4.91 2.42 -5.62
N TRP A 173 -4.07 3.41 -5.94
CA TRP A 173 -2.77 3.14 -6.56
C TRP A 173 -1.85 2.44 -5.57
N ASN A 174 -1.52 1.18 -5.86
CA ASN A 174 -0.59 0.38 -5.08
C ASN A 174 0.84 0.55 -5.60
N ASN A 175 1.84 0.47 -4.73
CA ASN A 175 3.23 0.45 -5.17
C ASN A 175 3.65 -0.96 -5.64
N LEU A 176 4.85 -1.09 -6.20
CA LEU A 176 5.35 -2.38 -6.68
C LEU A 176 5.41 -3.43 -5.58
N ASP A 177 5.90 -3.10 -4.37
CA ASP A 177 5.98 -4.07 -3.27
C ASP A 177 4.59 -4.61 -2.88
N GLY A 178 3.62 -3.71 -2.71
CA GLY A 178 2.25 -4.07 -2.39
C GLY A 178 1.60 -4.91 -3.49
N TYR A 179 1.88 -4.64 -4.77
CA TYR A 179 1.41 -5.51 -5.86
C TYR A 179 2.05 -6.90 -5.81
N LEU A 180 3.38 -6.97 -5.60
CA LEU A 180 4.09 -8.24 -5.52
C LEU A 180 3.59 -9.09 -4.34
N GLU A 181 3.26 -8.45 -3.21
CA GLU A 181 2.58 -9.08 -2.08
C GLU A 181 1.18 -9.60 -2.47
N GLU A 182 0.40 -8.79 -3.19
CA GLU A 182 -0.97 -9.13 -3.62
C GLU A 182 -1.02 -10.36 -4.54
N ILE A 183 0.03 -10.60 -5.34
CA ILE A 183 0.17 -11.81 -6.18
C ILE A 183 0.84 -12.99 -5.45
N GLY A 184 1.12 -12.84 -4.16
CA GLY A 184 1.56 -13.92 -3.26
C GLY A 184 3.07 -14.13 -3.16
N LEU A 185 3.91 -13.14 -3.53
CA LEU A 185 5.34 -13.25 -3.29
C LEU A 185 5.67 -13.02 -1.82
N LYS A 186 6.51 -13.91 -1.29
CA LYS A 186 7.12 -13.77 0.03
C LYS A 186 8.05 -12.56 0.08
N LYS A 187 8.14 -11.90 1.25
CA LYS A 187 8.92 -10.67 1.47
C LYS A 187 10.34 -10.74 0.89
N LYS A 188 11.09 -11.82 1.15
CA LYS A 188 12.44 -12.02 0.59
C LYS A 188 12.48 -11.89 -0.94
N ARG A 189 11.56 -12.57 -1.63
CA ARG A 189 11.52 -12.52 -3.11
C ARG A 189 11.14 -11.13 -3.59
N ARG A 190 10.21 -10.43 -2.93
CA ARG A 190 9.85 -9.04 -3.28
C ARG A 190 11.05 -8.11 -3.22
N ILE A 191 11.87 -8.22 -2.17
CA ILE A 191 13.12 -7.43 -2.02
C ILE A 191 14.09 -7.70 -3.18
N GLU A 192 14.28 -8.95 -3.59
CA GLU A 192 15.14 -9.31 -4.73
C GLU A 192 14.65 -8.68 -6.05
N VAL A 193 13.34 -8.74 -6.28
CA VAL A 193 12.69 -8.14 -7.45
C VAL A 193 12.89 -6.63 -7.45
N ILE A 194 12.56 -5.95 -6.34
CA ILE A 194 12.67 -4.50 -6.18
C ILE A 194 14.12 -4.03 -6.38
N LYS A 195 15.10 -4.71 -5.79
CA LYS A 195 16.53 -4.39 -5.99
C LYS A 195 16.96 -4.55 -7.44
N SER A 196 16.57 -5.64 -8.09
CA SER A 196 16.90 -5.93 -9.48
C SER A 196 16.27 -4.93 -10.44
N TYR A 197 15.00 -4.61 -10.23
CA TYR A 197 14.27 -3.56 -10.95
C TYR A 197 14.94 -2.20 -10.75
N THR A 198 15.26 -1.83 -9.50
CA THR A 198 15.93 -0.57 -9.16
C THR A 198 17.25 -0.41 -9.93
N LYS A 199 18.08 -1.47 -9.96
CA LYS A 199 19.33 -1.51 -10.72
C LYS A 199 19.10 -1.34 -12.22
N TYR A 200 18.15 -2.09 -12.78
CA TYR A 200 17.82 -2.04 -14.20
C TYR A 200 17.29 -0.65 -14.61
N PHE A 201 16.29 -0.14 -13.89
CA PHE A 201 15.64 1.13 -14.19
C PHE A 201 16.56 2.33 -13.95
N SER A 202 17.42 2.28 -12.93
CA SER A 202 18.45 3.30 -12.74
C SER A 202 19.35 3.46 -13.96
N LYS A 203 19.66 2.36 -14.66
CA LYS A 203 20.44 2.36 -15.90
C LYS A 203 19.58 2.79 -17.10
N LEU A 204 18.39 2.21 -17.27
CA LEU A 204 17.48 2.51 -18.38
C LEU A 204 17.13 4.00 -18.44
N LEU A 205 16.81 4.59 -17.28
CA LEU A 205 16.37 5.97 -17.14
C LEU A 205 17.52 6.97 -17.00
N ASN A 206 18.78 6.48 -16.97
CA ASN A 206 19.96 7.29 -16.65
C ASN A 206 19.79 8.13 -15.37
N ASN A 207 19.17 7.56 -14.34
CA ASN A 207 18.84 8.23 -13.09
C ASN A 207 19.21 7.34 -11.89
N LYS A 208 20.30 7.70 -11.21
CA LYS A 208 20.80 6.95 -10.03
C LYS A 208 19.87 7.01 -8.81
N LYS A 209 18.87 7.89 -8.80
CA LYS A 209 17.86 7.98 -7.74
C LYS A 209 16.61 7.17 -8.07
N ALA A 210 16.56 6.48 -9.21
CA ALA A 210 15.39 5.70 -9.56
C ALA A 210 15.25 4.49 -8.65
N ASN A 211 14.19 4.47 -7.84
CA ASN A 211 13.83 3.36 -6.97
C ASN A 211 12.56 2.68 -7.50
N ALA A 212 12.59 1.35 -7.64
CA ALA A 212 11.45 0.58 -8.11
C ALA A 212 10.26 0.59 -7.12
N GLU A 213 10.48 0.91 -5.84
CA GLU A 213 9.40 1.14 -4.86
C GLU A 213 8.53 2.36 -5.22
N ASP A 214 9.07 3.30 -6.03
CA ASP A 214 8.32 4.46 -6.52
C ASP A 214 7.52 4.14 -7.80
N MET A 215 7.43 2.87 -8.20
CA MET A 215 6.53 2.43 -9.26
C MET A 215 5.13 2.20 -8.69
N TYR A 216 4.13 2.91 -9.20
CA TYR A 216 2.74 2.79 -8.75
C TYR A 216 1.83 2.30 -9.86
N THR A 217 0.93 1.38 -9.51
CA THR A 217 -0.11 0.88 -10.40
C THR A 217 -1.20 1.92 -10.58
N PHE A 218 -1.49 2.34 -11.80
CA PHE A 218 -2.67 3.17 -12.10
C PHE A 218 -3.84 2.37 -12.65
N MET A 219 -3.58 1.14 -13.10
CA MET A 219 -4.58 0.23 -13.61
C MET A 219 -4.12 -1.20 -13.35
N ASP A 220 -5.01 -2.00 -12.79
CA ASP A 220 -4.83 -3.45 -12.63
C ASP A 220 -6.08 -4.14 -13.18
N THR A 221 -5.88 -5.04 -14.15
CA THR A 221 -6.95 -5.80 -14.79
C THR A 221 -7.17 -7.17 -14.14
N ASN A 222 -6.43 -7.49 -13.07
CA ASN A 222 -6.65 -8.70 -12.30
C ASN A 222 -8.00 -8.63 -11.58
N ILE A 223 -8.89 -9.53 -11.95
CA ILE A 223 -10.18 -9.68 -11.31
C ILE A 223 -10.01 -10.65 -10.16
N TYR A 224 -9.95 -10.15 -8.93
CA TYR A 224 -10.06 -10.99 -7.72
C TYR A 224 -11.45 -11.62 -7.67
N GLY A 225 -11.54 -12.85 -8.17
CA GLY A 225 -12.73 -13.69 -8.23
C GLY A 225 -12.33 -15.12 -8.58
N GLU A 226 -13.27 -16.07 -8.48
CA GLU A 226 -13.01 -17.49 -8.79
C GLU A 226 -12.62 -17.73 -10.27
N VAL A 227 -12.87 -16.76 -11.15
CA VAL A 227 -12.57 -16.83 -12.58
C VAL A 227 -11.28 -16.08 -12.85
N ARG A 228 -10.18 -16.82 -13.00
CA ARG A 228 -8.93 -16.28 -13.56
C ARG A 228 -9.17 -15.86 -15.00
N ASN A 229 -8.75 -14.67 -15.36
CA ASN A 229 -8.71 -14.22 -16.74
C ASN A 229 -7.37 -14.68 -17.35
N ASP A 230 -7.37 -15.09 -18.61
CA ASP A 230 -6.15 -15.56 -19.30
C ASP A 230 -5.15 -14.40 -19.54
N ASN A 231 -5.63 -13.15 -19.43
CA ASN A 231 -4.88 -11.93 -19.72
C ASN A 231 -5.08 -10.87 -18.63
N ASP A 232 -4.37 -11.02 -17.52
CA ASP A 232 -4.26 -10.04 -16.44
C ASP A 232 -3.01 -9.17 -16.62
N TYR A 233 -3.16 -7.88 -16.37
CA TYR A 233 -2.10 -6.88 -16.55
C TYR A 233 -2.14 -5.86 -15.41
N ALA A 234 -0.99 -5.59 -14.82
CA ALA A 234 -0.79 -4.47 -13.91
C ALA A 234 0.12 -3.42 -14.58
N PHE A 235 -0.34 -2.16 -14.60
CA PHE A 235 0.29 -1.06 -15.31
C PHE A 235 0.90 -0.04 -14.34
N PHE A 236 2.21 0.14 -14.43
CA PHE A 236 3.01 0.94 -13.52
C PHE A 236 3.60 2.18 -14.19
N VAL A 237 3.66 3.27 -13.42
CA VAL A 237 4.46 4.46 -13.75
C VAL A 237 5.40 4.80 -12.60
N PHE A 238 6.54 5.42 -12.89
CA PHE A 238 7.41 5.98 -11.84
C PHE A 238 6.85 7.30 -11.34
N ALA A 239 6.48 7.36 -10.06
CA ALA A 239 5.77 8.49 -9.48
C ALA A 239 6.50 9.84 -9.61
N TYR A 240 7.80 9.90 -9.90
CA TYR A 240 8.55 11.15 -9.98
C TYR A 240 8.97 11.53 -11.42
N ILE A 241 8.60 10.73 -12.43
CA ILE A 241 9.00 10.96 -13.83
C ILE A 241 7.82 11.53 -14.60
N GLU A 242 7.81 12.84 -14.81
CA GLU A 242 6.74 13.51 -15.55
C GLU A 242 6.63 12.98 -17.00
N ASN A 243 5.41 12.67 -17.45
CA ASN A 243 5.12 12.03 -18.74
C ASN A 243 5.97 10.77 -18.97
N GLY A 244 6.06 9.92 -17.95
CA GLY A 244 6.87 8.72 -17.97
C GLY A 244 6.32 7.61 -18.87
N ASP A 245 7.19 6.64 -19.14
CA ASP A 245 6.81 5.38 -19.75
C ASP A 245 5.92 4.56 -18.80
N ILE A 246 5.05 3.73 -19.39
CA ILE A 246 4.22 2.78 -18.66
C ILE A 246 4.84 1.38 -18.77
N TYR A 247 5.02 0.74 -17.63
CA TYR A 247 5.55 -0.62 -17.52
C TYR A 247 4.45 -1.59 -17.12
N VAL A 248 4.54 -2.83 -17.58
CA VAL A 248 3.47 -3.81 -17.49
C VAL A 248 4.01 -5.12 -16.93
N ILE A 249 3.32 -5.65 -15.93
CA ILE A 249 3.48 -7.05 -15.48
C ILE A 249 2.24 -7.81 -15.95
N ARG A 250 2.45 -8.86 -16.75
CA ARG A 250 1.37 -9.71 -17.29
C ARG A 250 1.26 -10.99 -16.48
N ASN A 251 0.06 -11.35 -16.06
CA ASN A 251 -0.26 -12.62 -15.37
C ASN A 251 0.66 -12.89 -14.16
N GLY A 252 1.09 -11.83 -13.46
CA GLY A 252 2.04 -11.94 -12.35
C GLY A 252 3.46 -12.36 -12.74
N ASP A 253 3.82 -12.38 -14.03
CA ASP A 253 5.19 -12.65 -14.50
C ASP A 253 6.07 -11.40 -14.28
N TYR A 254 6.40 -11.17 -13.01
CA TYR A 254 7.29 -10.09 -12.56
C TYR A 254 8.75 -10.32 -12.97
N GLU A 255 9.10 -11.47 -13.56
CA GLU A 255 10.46 -11.72 -14.05
C GLU A 255 10.65 -11.14 -15.46
N ARG A 256 9.56 -10.91 -16.19
CA ARG A 256 9.56 -10.45 -17.57
C ARG A 256 8.64 -9.25 -17.74
N PRO A 257 8.95 -8.11 -17.09
CA PRO A 257 8.18 -6.90 -17.30
C PRO A 257 8.27 -6.47 -18.76
N LYS A 258 7.25 -5.74 -19.21
CA LYS A 258 7.17 -5.18 -20.55
C LYS A 258 6.94 -3.68 -20.48
N LYS A 259 7.23 -2.98 -21.57
CA LYS A 259 6.88 -1.57 -21.75
C LYS A 259 5.64 -1.46 -22.63
N LEU A 260 4.69 -0.61 -22.24
CA LEU A 260 3.52 -0.31 -23.05
C LEU A 260 3.89 0.70 -24.13
N ILE A 261 3.76 0.31 -25.41
CA ILE A 261 3.92 1.22 -26.55
C ILE A 261 2.57 1.83 -26.92
N ASN A 262 2.59 3.07 -27.43
CA ASN A 262 1.39 3.85 -27.77
C ASN A 262 0.33 3.85 -26.64
N PRO A 263 0.70 4.22 -25.41
CA PRO A 263 -0.14 4.03 -24.22
C PRO A 263 -1.52 4.70 -24.35
N VAL A 264 -1.58 5.89 -24.94
CA VAL A 264 -2.84 6.62 -25.14
C VAL A 264 -3.82 5.82 -26.00
N GLU A 265 -3.36 5.20 -27.08
CA GLU A 265 -4.22 4.39 -27.95
C GLU A 265 -4.60 3.07 -27.30
N ALA A 266 -3.63 2.39 -26.67
CA ALA A 266 -3.84 1.09 -26.04
C ALA A 266 -4.90 1.16 -24.93
N ILE A 267 -4.80 2.18 -24.07
CA ILE A 267 -5.76 2.41 -22.98
C ILE A 267 -7.13 2.84 -23.54
N ASP A 268 -7.19 3.67 -24.59
CA ASP A 268 -8.46 4.06 -25.21
C ASP A 268 -9.22 2.86 -25.77
N LYS A 269 -8.51 1.95 -26.48
CA LYS A 269 -9.12 0.71 -26.98
C LYS A 269 -9.58 -0.18 -25.83
N TYR A 270 -8.76 -0.34 -24.80
CA TYR A 270 -9.05 -1.19 -23.66
C TYR A 270 -10.29 -0.71 -22.89
N VAL A 271 -10.32 0.57 -22.52
CA VAL A 271 -11.43 1.14 -21.74
C VAL A 271 -12.72 1.09 -22.56
N ALA A 272 -12.68 1.46 -23.85
CA ALA A 272 -13.84 1.31 -24.73
C ALA A 272 -14.33 -0.15 -24.81
N HIS A 273 -13.41 -1.12 -24.93
CA HIS A 273 -13.73 -2.55 -24.97
C HIS A 273 -14.41 -3.00 -23.67
N VAL A 274 -13.83 -2.64 -22.54
CA VAL A 274 -14.37 -2.95 -21.21
C VAL A 274 -15.74 -2.30 -21.03
N LEU A 275 -15.92 -1.01 -21.30
CA LEU A 275 -17.21 -0.36 -21.13
C LEU A 275 -18.31 -0.93 -22.08
N SER A 276 -17.93 -1.46 -23.23
CA SER A 276 -18.86 -2.00 -24.25
C SER A 276 -19.46 -3.38 -23.95
N GLY A 277 -19.17 -4.02 -22.83
CA GLY A 277 -19.69 -5.37 -22.55
C GLY A 277 -18.74 -6.51 -22.86
N LYS A 278 -17.59 -6.24 -23.49
CA LYS A 278 -16.67 -7.27 -23.98
C LYS A 278 -15.67 -7.67 -22.90
N ASP A 279 -15.35 -8.96 -22.85
CA ASP A 279 -14.31 -9.52 -21.98
C ASP A 279 -13.00 -9.76 -22.77
N ASN A 280 -11.89 -10.02 -22.06
CA ASN A 280 -10.60 -10.47 -22.58
C ASN A 280 -9.97 -9.59 -23.67
N PHE A 281 -9.56 -8.38 -23.30
CA PHE A 281 -8.69 -7.56 -24.14
C PHE A 281 -7.24 -8.08 -24.08
N ASN A 282 -6.54 -8.13 -25.22
CA ASN A 282 -5.14 -8.53 -25.27
C ASN A 282 -4.26 -7.30 -25.58
N PHE A 283 -3.33 -7.00 -24.67
CA PHE A 283 -2.36 -5.92 -24.86
C PHE A 283 -1.11 -6.33 -25.66
N ASP A 284 -0.93 -7.59 -26.05
CA ASP A 284 0.33 -8.09 -26.63
C ASP A 284 0.84 -7.29 -27.85
N GLU A 285 -0.05 -6.74 -28.69
CA GLU A 285 0.35 -5.89 -29.81
C GLU A 285 0.94 -4.54 -29.38
N TYR A 286 0.73 -4.16 -28.12
CA TYR A 286 1.20 -2.94 -27.46
C TYR A 286 2.33 -3.18 -26.46
N LEU A 287 2.91 -4.39 -26.40
CA LEU A 287 3.94 -4.69 -25.41
C LEU A 287 5.31 -4.89 -26.06
N GLU A 288 6.29 -4.14 -25.56
CA GLU A 288 7.71 -4.29 -25.89
C GLU A 288 8.42 -5.02 -24.74
N GLU A 289 9.13 -6.10 -25.07
CA GLU A 289 9.87 -6.91 -24.09
C GLU A 289 10.99 -6.12 -23.42
N MET A 290 11.17 -6.32 -22.11
CA MET A 290 12.28 -5.75 -21.35
C MET A 290 13.20 -6.84 -20.84
N LYS A 291 14.50 -6.54 -20.76
CA LYS A 291 15.52 -7.51 -20.33
C LYS A 291 15.95 -7.19 -18.91
N VAL A 292 15.15 -7.61 -17.94
CA VAL A 292 15.47 -7.49 -16.52
C VAL A 292 15.99 -8.83 -16.02
N ASP A 293 17.24 -8.86 -15.56
CA ASP A 293 17.80 -10.04 -14.90
C ASP A 293 17.58 -9.89 -13.38
N ILE A 294 16.79 -10.78 -12.79
CA ILE A 294 16.57 -10.79 -11.35
C ILE A 294 17.74 -11.51 -10.68
N GLU A 295 18.54 -10.74 -9.94
CA GLU A 295 19.67 -11.27 -9.19
C GLU A 295 19.17 -11.83 -7.85
N GLU A 296 19.37 -13.13 -7.63
CA GLU A 296 19.20 -13.71 -6.30
C GLU A 296 20.20 -13.04 -5.36
N THR A 297 19.70 -12.35 -4.33
CA THR A 297 20.60 -11.74 -3.37
C THR A 297 21.02 -12.83 -2.39
N LYS A 298 22.29 -13.25 -2.45
CA LYS A 298 22.92 -13.99 -1.35
C LYS A 298 23.10 -13.05 -0.16
N VAL A 299 22.05 -12.77 0.59
CA VAL A 299 22.15 -11.90 1.77
C VAL A 299 21.66 -12.66 2.97
N TYR A 300 22.63 -13.10 3.77
CA TYR A 300 22.54 -13.05 5.21
C TYR A 300 23.90 -12.53 5.70
N GLU A 301 24.06 -11.21 5.87
CA GLU A 301 25.02 -10.75 6.87
C GLU A 301 24.30 -10.93 8.21
N VAL A 302 24.55 -12.06 8.85
CA VAL A 302 24.12 -12.27 10.23
C VAL A 302 24.96 -11.31 11.06
N VAL A 303 24.38 -10.26 11.62
CA VAL A 303 25.14 -9.34 12.48
C VAL A 303 24.80 -9.68 13.92
N GLU A 304 25.76 -10.30 14.60
CA GLU A 304 25.70 -10.48 16.04
C GLU A 304 26.24 -9.19 16.68
N LEU A 305 25.46 -8.65 17.59
CA LEU A 305 25.81 -7.40 18.23
C LEU A 305 25.74 -7.63 19.74
N LYS A 306 26.82 -7.23 20.44
CA LYS A 306 26.97 -7.50 21.87
C LYS A 306 27.20 -6.22 22.61
N THR A 307 26.52 -6.07 23.75
CA THR A 307 26.81 -4.99 24.69
C THR A 307 27.02 -5.58 26.09
N LYS A 308 27.94 -4.97 26.83
CA LYS A 308 28.19 -5.29 28.24
C LYS A 308 28.00 -4.01 29.04
N GLY A 309 27.13 -4.05 30.04
CA GLY A 309 26.81 -2.87 30.84
C GLY A 309 26.49 -3.23 32.29
N ILE A 310 26.55 -2.23 33.16
CA ILE A 310 26.10 -2.33 34.56
C ILE A 310 24.79 -1.55 34.64
N ILE A 311 23.66 -2.23 34.78
CA ILE A 311 22.36 -1.58 34.99
C ILE A 311 22.11 -1.55 36.50
N LYS A 312 22.09 -0.35 37.09
CA LYS A 312 22.03 -0.19 38.55
C LYS A 312 20.60 -0.30 39.11
N ASP A 313 19.60 -0.18 38.25
CA ASP A 313 18.18 -0.14 38.62
C ASP A 313 17.45 -1.36 38.03
N ARG A 314 16.95 -2.22 38.91
CA ARG A 314 16.37 -3.54 38.58
C ARG A 314 14.99 -3.42 37.91
N GLU A 315 14.17 -2.45 38.31
CA GLU A 315 12.83 -2.23 37.73
C GLU A 315 12.92 -1.60 36.33
N LYS A 316 13.96 -0.77 36.14
CA LYS A 316 14.28 -0.19 34.83
C LYS A 316 14.64 -1.24 33.79
N VAL A 317 15.30 -2.34 34.17
CA VAL A 317 15.65 -3.45 33.24
C VAL A 317 14.40 -4.08 32.64
N VAL A 318 13.41 -4.41 33.46
CA VAL A 318 12.17 -5.04 32.98
C VAL A 318 11.41 -4.09 32.09
N ASN A 319 11.28 -2.83 32.50
CA ASN A 319 10.61 -1.84 31.68
C ASN A 319 11.33 -1.61 30.35
N GLU A 320 12.67 -1.65 30.32
CA GLU A 320 13.44 -1.54 29.07
C GLU A 320 13.34 -2.81 28.20
N VAL A 321 13.33 -4.02 28.79
CA VAL A 321 13.13 -5.29 28.06
C VAL A 321 11.69 -5.42 27.54
N MET A 322 10.68 -5.07 28.35
CA MET A 322 9.28 -5.07 27.94
C MET A 322 8.98 -3.95 26.94
N SER A 323 9.60 -2.78 27.09
CA SER A 323 9.52 -1.70 26.09
C SER A 323 10.16 -2.12 24.78
N LEU A 324 11.31 -2.81 24.82
CA LEU A 324 11.94 -3.42 23.65
C LEU A 324 11.01 -4.43 22.98
N MET A 325 10.36 -5.27 23.77
CA MET A 325 9.41 -6.28 23.28
C MET A 325 8.19 -5.64 22.59
N ASN A 326 7.64 -4.57 23.18
CA ASN A 326 6.53 -3.82 22.58
C ASN A 326 6.96 -3.05 21.32
N CYS A 327 8.19 -2.54 21.25
CA CYS A 327 8.67 -1.78 20.10
C CYS A 327 8.98 -2.62 18.86
N ILE A 328 9.36 -3.89 19.04
CA ILE A 328 9.70 -4.80 17.92
C ILE A 328 8.54 -5.76 17.61
N GLU A 329 7.35 -5.58 18.21
CA GLU A 329 6.21 -6.49 18.04
C GLU A 329 6.63 -7.97 18.23
N ILE A 330 7.44 -8.26 19.26
CA ILE A 330 7.91 -9.63 19.52
C ILE A 330 6.71 -10.47 19.99
N SER A 331 6.04 -11.13 19.04
CA SER A 331 5.13 -12.23 19.33
C SER A 331 5.94 -13.52 19.30
N ASP A 332 5.91 -14.27 20.39
CA ASP A 332 5.50 -15.68 20.41
C ASP A 332 6.29 -16.58 21.37
N GLU A 333 7.56 -16.32 21.69
CA GLU A 333 8.32 -17.26 22.55
C GLU A 333 9.42 -16.57 23.39
N ILE A 334 9.11 -16.22 24.65
CA ILE A 334 10.05 -15.60 25.59
C ILE A 334 10.08 -16.39 26.89
N TYR A 335 11.29 -16.81 27.26
CA TYR A 335 11.49 -17.68 28.40
C TYR A 335 12.51 -17.10 29.39
N TYR A 336 12.32 -17.41 30.67
CA TYR A 336 13.33 -17.21 31.70
C TYR A 336 13.73 -18.53 32.34
N LYS A 337 14.96 -18.60 32.82
CA LYS A 337 15.48 -19.77 33.52
C LYS A 337 15.15 -19.68 35.01
N THR A 338 14.52 -20.71 35.54
CA THR A 338 14.18 -20.84 36.97
C THR A 338 15.37 -21.34 37.78
N GLU A 339 15.27 -21.30 39.12
CA GLU A 339 16.26 -21.92 40.03
C GLU A 339 16.54 -23.41 39.73
N SER A 340 15.58 -24.15 39.18
CA SER A 340 15.75 -25.56 38.80
C SER A 340 16.54 -25.75 37.49
N GLY A 341 16.76 -24.66 36.75
CA GLY A 341 17.44 -24.64 35.45
C GLY A 341 16.52 -24.87 34.25
N GLU A 342 15.21 -24.97 34.45
CA GLU A 342 14.21 -25.08 33.37
C GLU A 342 13.81 -23.69 32.83
N TYR A 343 13.35 -23.63 31.57
CA TYR A 343 12.90 -22.39 30.94
C TYR A 343 11.38 -22.31 30.96
N GLU A 344 10.84 -21.23 31.53
CA GLU A 344 9.40 -20.97 31.63
C GLU A 344 9.02 -19.65 30.97
N ASP A 345 7.76 -19.51 30.54
CA ASP A 345 7.25 -18.29 29.92
C ASP A 345 7.36 -17.09 30.87
N VAL A 346 7.83 -15.95 30.35
CA VAL A 346 8.03 -14.72 31.13
C VAL A 346 6.72 -14.16 31.72
N SER A 347 5.54 -14.60 31.26
CA SER A 347 4.25 -14.24 31.86
C SER A 347 4.10 -14.65 33.32
N HIS A 348 4.90 -15.60 33.80
CA HIS A 348 4.89 -16.11 35.18
C HIS A 348 6.16 -15.72 35.98
N PHE A 349 6.96 -14.79 35.46
CA PHE A 349 8.26 -14.41 36.02
C PHE A 349 8.15 -13.91 37.47
N ASN A 350 8.92 -14.52 38.39
CA ASN A 350 9.02 -14.09 39.79
C ASN A 350 10.44 -13.56 40.12
N PHE A 351 10.50 -12.42 40.80
CA PHE A 351 11.69 -11.54 40.85
C PHE A 351 12.64 -11.77 42.03
N GLU A 352 12.52 -12.89 42.74
CA GLU A 352 13.28 -13.13 43.98
C GLU A 352 14.67 -13.78 43.78
N GLU A 353 15.04 -14.14 42.55
CA GLU A 353 16.26 -14.90 42.26
C GLU A 353 17.54 -14.02 42.24
N GLU A 354 18.64 -14.52 42.81
CA GLU A 354 19.96 -13.83 42.82
C GLU A 354 20.69 -13.88 41.45
N GLU A 355 20.21 -14.71 40.53
CA GLU A 355 20.69 -14.88 39.17
C GLU A 355 19.48 -14.91 38.23
N ILE A 356 19.55 -14.25 37.07
CA ILE A 356 18.45 -14.22 36.09
C ILE A 356 19.04 -14.54 34.72
N GLU A 357 18.34 -15.36 33.93
CA GLU A 357 18.67 -15.63 32.54
C GLU A 357 17.38 -15.58 31.70
N ILE A 358 17.32 -14.72 30.67
CA ILE A 358 16.15 -14.53 29.79
C ILE A 358 16.57 -14.77 28.35
N MET A 359 15.75 -15.51 27.61
CA MET A 359 15.91 -15.79 26.19
C MET A 359 14.63 -15.46 25.44
N GLY A 360 14.72 -14.62 24.43
CA GLY A 360 13.61 -14.31 23.53
C GLY A 360 13.95 -14.67 22.10
N PHE A 361 12.96 -15.17 21.35
CA PHE A 361 13.09 -15.46 19.93
C PHE A 361 11.96 -14.78 19.15
N MET A 362 12.28 -14.29 17.95
CA MET A 362 11.29 -13.90 16.94
C MET A 362 11.48 -14.81 15.74
N LYS A 363 10.38 -15.27 15.18
CA LYS A 363 10.37 -15.95 13.89
C LYS A 363 9.95 -14.98 12.78
N ASP A 364 10.52 -15.12 11.59
CA ASP A 364 10.04 -14.42 10.40
C ASP A 364 8.73 -15.06 9.88
N GLU A 365 8.15 -14.48 8.81
CA GLU A 365 6.98 -15.02 8.10
C GLU A 365 7.18 -16.45 7.56
N ASP A 366 8.42 -16.95 7.56
CA ASP A 366 8.85 -18.26 7.11
C ASP A 366 9.23 -19.21 8.27
N ASP A 367 8.84 -18.88 9.51
CA ASP A 367 9.12 -19.63 10.75
C ASP A 367 10.63 -19.74 11.12
N ASN A 368 11.52 -18.99 10.47
CA ASN A 368 12.95 -18.96 10.80
C ASN A 368 13.21 -17.98 11.94
N ILE A 369 14.14 -18.31 12.85
CA ILE A 369 14.56 -17.38 13.91
C ILE A 369 15.22 -16.15 13.27
N ASP A 370 14.48 -15.03 13.25
CA ASP A 370 14.88 -13.72 12.74
C ASP A 370 15.64 -12.90 13.79
N PHE A 371 15.23 -13.05 15.05
CA PHE A 371 15.79 -12.30 16.18
C PHE A 371 15.96 -13.19 17.41
N LYS A 372 17.04 -12.95 18.14
CA LYS A 372 17.29 -13.57 19.44
C LYS A 372 17.82 -12.53 20.42
N ILE A 373 17.25 -12.53 21.62
CA ILE A 373 17.77 -11.81 22.78
C ILE A 373 18.24 -12.82 23.82
N TYR A 374 19.39 -12.54 24.43
CA TYR A 374 19.87 -13.20 25.62
C TYR A 374 20.24 -12.15 26.67
N TYR A 375 19.63 -12.24 27.84
CA TYR A 375 19.96 -11.42 29.00
C TYR A 375 20.38 -12.31 30.16
N SER A 376 21.45 -11.93 30.86
CA SER A 376 21.87 -12.61 32.08
C SER A 376 22.32 -11.63 33.15
N TYR A 377 21.90 -11.88 34.39
CA TYR A 377 22.33 -11.20 35.61
C TYR A 377 22.94 -12.20 36.58
N LYS A 378 24.14 -11.88 37.09
CA LYS A 378 24.81 -12.69 38.12
C LYS A 378 25.69 -11.81 38.99
N LYS A 379 25.40 -11.75 40.30
CA LYS A 379 26.22 -11.06 41.31
C LYS A 379 26.58 -9.61 40.93
N GLY A 380 25.60 -8.84 40.47
CA GLY A 380 25.79 -7.43 40.10
C GLY A 380 26.43 -7.19 38.72
N LYS A 381 26.71 -8.24 37.96
CA LYS A 381 27.16 -8.16 36.56
C LYS A 381 26.00 -8.48 35.62
N HIS A 382 25.88 -7.72 34.55
CA HIS A 382 24.86 -7.94 33.51
C HIS A 382 25.52 -8.24 32.17
N LEU A 383 24.85 -9.08 31.38
CA LEU A 383 25.18 -9.37 30.00
C LEU A 383 23.90 -9.27 29.17
N LEU A 384 23.91 -8.43 28.14
CA LEU A 384 22.84 -8.35 27.15
C LEU A 384 23.43 -8.62 25.77
N ALA A 385 23.04 -9.73 25.16
CA ALA A 385 23.42 -10.10 23.82
C ALA A 385 22.18 -10.17 22.93
N TYR A 386 22.33 -9.72 21.69
CA TYR A 386 21.27 -9.83 20.70
C TYR A 386 21.87 -10.25 19.36
N SER A 387 21.09 -10.98 18.60
CA SER A 387 21.42 -11.32 17.22
C SER A 387 20.17 -11.17 16.38
N LYS A 388 20.26 -10.36 15.33
CA LYS A 388 19.20 -10.25 14.32
C LYS A 388 19.77 -10.53 12.94
N LEU A 389 18.96 -11.15 12.09
CA LEU A 389 19.17 -11.09 10.65
C LEU A 389 18.71 -9.70 10.18
N TYR A 390 19.61 -8.93 9.57
CA TYR A 390 19.26 -7.61 9.05
C TYR A 390 19.10 -7.68 7.54
N GLU A 391 17.99 -7.15 7.04
CA GLU A 391 17.71 -7.08 5.60
C GLU A 391 18.07 -5.70 5.02
N THR A 392 18.06 -4.65 5.87
CA THR A 392 18.34 -3.27 5.48
C THR A 392 19.26 -2.50 6.44
N SER A 393 19.95 -1.48 5.93
CA SER A 393 20.78 -0.56 6.73
C SER A 393 19.96 0.31 7.69
N MET A 394 18.68 0.56 7.37
CA MET A 394 17.77 1.35 8.20
C MET A 394 17.34 0.57 9.46
N GLU A 395 16.95 -0.69 9.30
CA GLU A 395 16.66 -1.59 10.44
C GLU A 395 17.88 -1.74 11.37
N LYS A 396 19.07 -1.87 10.78
CA LYS A 396 20.33 -1.89 11.55
C LYS A 396 20.51 -0.61 12.37
N GLY A 397 20.28 0.56 11.77
CA GLY A 397 20.37 1.85 12.44
C GLY A 397 19.41 1.97 13.63
N MET A 398 18.14 1.60 13.43
CA MET A 398 17.11 1.63 14.48
C MET A 398 17.49 0.75 15.67
N ILE A 399 17.97 -0.47 15.42
CA ILE A 399 18.35 -1.40 16.49
C ILE A 399 19.62 -0.92 17.21
N VAL A 400 20.63 -0.44 16.47
CA VAL A 400 21.86 0.13 17.08
C VAL A 400 21.52 1.30 17.99
N ASP A 401 20.66 2.21 17.56
CA ASP A 401 20.26 3.36 18.37
C ASP A 401 19.44 2.93 19.59
N PHE A 402 18.52 1.98 19.42
CA PHE A 402 17.79 1.37 20.52
C PHE A 402 18.73 0.78 21.59
N LEU A 403 19.79 0.08 21.20
CA LEU A 403 20.70 -0.53 22.18
C LEU A 403 21.69 0.42 22.80
N LYS A 404 22.00 1.54 22.15
CA LYS A 404 22.67 2.65 22.84
C LYS A 404 21.80 3.13 23.99
N VAL A 405 20.48 3.24 23.79
CA VAL A 405 19.54 3.64 24.85
C VAL A 405 19.55 2.64 26.01
N VAL A 406 19.31 1.35 25.75
CA VAL A 406 19.17 0.32 26.80
C VAL A 406 20.49 -0.04 27.47
N SER A 407 21.61 0.10 26.77
CA SER A 407 22.93 -0.12 27.38
C SER A 407 23.50 1.10 28.08
N ASN A 408 22.74 2.18 28.31
CA ASN A 408 23.23 3.46 28.83
C ASN A 408 24.45 3.99 28.05
N ASN A 409 24.41 3.90 26.72
CA ASN A 409 25.46 4.27 25.77
C ASN A 409 26.78 3.51 25.94
N ASN A 410 26.74 2.27 26.44
CA ASN A 410 27.92 1.42 26.43
C ASN A 410 28.34 1.04 25.00
N GLU A 411 29.61 0.68 24.84
CA GLU A 411 30.19 0.28 23.56
C GLU A 411 29.46 -0.96 23.00
N ILE A 412 28.87 -0.82 21.80
CA ILE A 412 28.27 -1.92 21.06
C ILE A 412 29.35 -2.55 20.19
N LYS A 413 29.66 -3.82 20.43
CA LYS A 413 30.59 -4.59 19.60
C LYS A 413 29.84 -5.30 18.51
N GLU A 414 30.25 -5.05 17.27
CA GLU A 414 29.68 -5.67 16.09
C GLU A 414 30.52 -6.84 15.59
N LYS A 415 29.86 -7.96 15.29
CA LYS A 415 30.46 -9.13 14.65
C LYS A 415 29.58 -9.60 13.49
N VAL A 416 30.11 -9.47 12.28
CA VAL A 416 29.51 -10.09 11.09
C VAL A 416 29.80 -11.59 11.11
N ILE A 417 28.75 -12.39 11.13
CA ILE A 417 28.79 -13.85 11.02
C ILE A 417 28.44 -14.19 9.57
N ASN A 418 29.45 -14.55 8.77
CA ASN A 418 29.20 -15.15 7.46
C ASN A 418 28.86 -16.62 7.65
N LYS A 419 27.59 -17.05 7.47
CA LYS A 419 27.29 -18.48 7.29
C LYS A 419 26.00 -18.77 6.53
N ASP A 420 26.18 -19.65 5.55
CA ASP A 420 25.21 -20.26 4.62
C ASP A 420 24.33 -21.36 5.29
N SER A 421 24.03 -21.27 6.59
CA SER A 421 23.36 -22.37 7.30
C SER A 421 22.42 -21.87 8.40
N THR A 422 21.13 -22.18 8.25
CA THR A 422 20.00 -22.00 9.16
C THR A 422 20.09 -22.78 10.49
N LYS A 423 21.29 -22.94 11.06
CA LYS A 423 21.49 -23.55 12.39
C LYS A 423 22.29 -22.62 13.29
N PHE A 424 21.59 -21.98 14.22
CA PHE A 424 22.17 -21.21 15.31
C PHE A 424 22.80 -22.19 16.34
N TYR A 425 24.13 -22.24 16.42
CA TYR A 425 24.83 -22.82 17.56
C TYR A 425 25.52 -21.66 18.30
N ILE A 426 25.07 -21.37 19.52
CA ILE A 426 25.85 -20.54 20.45
C ILE A 426 26.44 -21.49 21.48
N ASP A 427 27.76 -21.67 21.44
CA ASP A 427 28.51 -22.22 22.58
C ASP A 427 28.57 -21.12 23.66
N LEU A 428 27.65 -21.19 24.63
CA LEU A 428 27.51 -20.21 25.71
C LEU A 428 28.50 -20.42 26.87
N TRP A 429 29.36 -21.45 26.81
CA TRP A 429 30.16 -21.90 27.96
C TRP A 429 31.54 -21.22 28.11
N ASP A 430 32.05 -20.52 27.09
CA ASP A 430 33.40 -19.91 27.14
C ASP A 430 33.44 -18.47 27.70
N ILE A 431 32.33 -17.91 28.19
CA ILE A 431 32.25 -16.49 28.58
C ILE A 431 32.47 -16.25 30.09
N PHE A 432 32.49 -17.32 30.89
CA PHE A 432 32.72 -17.25 32.34
C PHE A 432 34.11 -17.75 32.80
N SER A 433 34.99 -18.14 31.89
CA SER A 433 36.41 -18.45 32.19
C SER A 433 37.28 -17.20 32.26
#